data_AF-A0A7T5CHM2-F1
#
_entry.id   AF-A0A7T5CHM2-F1
#
_cell.length_a   1.000
_cell.length_b   1.000
_cell.length_c   1.000
_cell.angle_alpha   90.00
_cell.angle_beta   90.00
_cell.angle_gamma   90.00
#
_symmetry.space_group_name_H-M   'P 1'
#
loop_
_entity.id
_entity.type
_entity.pdbx_description
1 polymer ?
#
loop_
_entity_poly.entity_id
_entity_poly.type
_entity_poly.pdbx_seq_one_letter_code
_entity_poly.pdbx_strand_id
1 'polypeptide(L)'
;MDQGHLDQRWREVYGGDGPIYSTLPDGPDERELLSFFVGEMTHHIKGLEEGMREGDMQKLKMHAHQIKGAGGSFGFDILTDLGRELDDLLRGEVTSEDEIADATERLLGVCRRVSVGHEMG
;
A
#
# COMPACT_ATOMS: atom_id res chain seq x y z
N MET A 1 13.92 -5.37 -12.92
CA MET A 1 13.59 -6.02 -11.63
C MET A 1 12.51 -7.04 -11.95
N ASP A 2 12.67 -8.28 -11.50
CA ASP A 2 11.84 -9.42 -11.90
C ASP A 2 10.46 -9.34 -11.22
N GLN A 3 9.42 -8.96 -11.96
CA GLN A 3 8.04 -8.84 -11.44
C GLN A 3 7.47 -10.20 -10.94
N GLY A 4 8.08 -11.33 -11.31
CA GLY A 4 7.59 -12.67 -10.96
C GLY A 4 7.77 -13.05 -9.48
N HIS A 5 8.65 -12.39 -8.74
CA HIS A 5 8.92 -12.73 -7.34
C HIS A 5 7.89 -12.15 -6.35
N LEU A 6 7.25 -11.03 -6.69
CA LEU A 6 6.27 -10.37 -5.81
C LEU A 6 4.92 -11.10 -5.80
N ASP A 7 4.47 -11.68 -6.91
CA ASP A 7 3.15 -12.35 -7.00
C ASP A 7 3.05 -13.60 -6.09
N GLN A 8 4.12 -14.38 -5.99
CA GLN A 8 4.14 -15.58 -5.16
C GLN A 8 4.21 -15.23 -3.66
N ARG A 9 5.11 -14.32 -3.28
CA ARG A 9 5.25 -13.83 -1.90
C ARG A 9 4.01 -13.07 -1.42
N TRP A 10 3.34 -12.33 -2.31
CA TRP A 10 2.10 -11.62 -2.00
C TRP A 10 1.00 -12.58 -1.53
N ARG A 11 0.76 -13.68 -2.25
CA ARG A 11 -0.28 -14.66 -1.87
C ARG A 11 0.03 -15.35 -0.54
N GLU A 12 1.28 -15.73 -0.32
CA GLU A 12 1.67 -16.48 0.88
C GLU A 12 1.60 -15.63 2.16
N VAL A 13 2.01 -14.36 2.09
CA VAL A 13 2.13 -13.50 3.29
C VAL A 13 0.91 -12.59 3.46
N TYR A 14 0.33 -12.11 2.36
CA TYR A 14 -0.72 -11.08 2.37
C TYR A 14 -1.97 -11.46 1.57
N GLY A 15 -2.05 -12.66 0.99
CA GLY A 15 -3.18 -13.09 0.14
C GLY A 15 -4.49 -13.40 0.85
N GLY A 16 -4.54 -13.27 2.19
CA GLY A 16 -5.79 -13.44 2.96
C GLY A 16 -6.64 -12.17 3.02
N ASP A 17 -7.86 -12.28 3.55
CA ASP A 17 -8.75 -11.13 3.79
C ASP A 17 -8.57 -10.49 5.19
N GLY A 18 -7.69 -11.07 6.01
CA GLY A 18 -7.46 -10.64 7.38
C GLY A 18 -6.72 -9.31 7.50
N PRO A 19 -6.80 -8.65 8.68
CA PRO A 19 -6.06 -7.43 8.94
C PRO A 19 -4.54 -7.63 8.79
N ILE A 20 -3.85 -6.59 8.34
CA ILE A 20 -2.39 -6.53 8.25
C ILE A 20 -1.91 -5.64 9.40
N TYR A 21 -0.99 -6.18 10.19
CA TYR A 21 -0.44 -5.49 11.35
C TYR A 21 0.98 -5.00 11.10
N SER A 22 1.36 -3.97 11.86
CA SER A 22 2.71 -3.44 11.83
C SER A 22 3.70 -4.43 12.42
N THR A 23 4.92 -4.45 11.88
CA THR A 23 6.05 -5.19 12.46
C THR A 23 6.75 -4.43 13.58
N LEU A 24 6.32 -3.20 13.90
CA LEU A 24 6.86 -2.45 15.03
C LEU A 24 6.53 -3.14 16.36
N PRO A 25 7.37 -2.95 17.40
CA PRO A 25 7.08 -3.46 18.74
C PRO A 25 5.74 -2.93 19.25
N ASP A 26 5.04 -3.75 20.02
CA ASP A 26 3.81 -3.32 20.67
C ASP A 26 4.13 -2.43 21.88
N GLY A 27 3.67 -1.18 21.83
CA GLY A 27 3.84 -0.21 22.91
C GLY A 27 2.87 0.97 22.77
N PRO A 28 2.67 1.76 23.84
CA PRO A 28 1.68 2.83 23.86
C PRO A 28 1.99 3.94 22.85
N ASP A 29 3.27 4.31 22.69
CA ASP A 29 3.71 5.34 21.74
C ASP A 29 3.56 4.84 20.29
N GLU A 30 3.90 3.58 20.04
CA GLU A 30 3.75 2.94 18.72
C GLU A 30 2.28 2.82 18.34
N ARG A 31 1.40 2.47 19.28
CA ARG A 31 -0.06 2.39 19.03
C ARG A 31 -0.66 3.76 18.70
N GLU A 32 -0.22 4.83 19.35
CA GLU A 32 -0.65 6.19 19.02
C GLU A 32 -0.19 6.58 17.61
N LEU A 33 1.08 6.33 17.30
CA LEU A 33 1.68 6.58 15.99
C LEU A 33 0.98 5.79 14.86
N LEU A 34 0.71 4.50 15.11
CA LEU A 34 -0.02 3.63 14.17
C LEU A 34 -1.48 4.06 14.00
N SER A 35 -2.13 4.55 15.06
CA SER A 35 -3.49 5.10 14.97
C SER A 35 -3.55 6.31 14.05
N PHE A 36 -2.56 7.20 14.15
CA PHE A 36 -2.44 8.33 13.23
C PHE A 36 -2.25 7.85 11.78
N PHE A 37 -1.33 6.92 11.55
CA PHE A 37 -1.06 6.39 10.22
C PHE A 37 -2.27 5.68 9.57
N VAL A 38 -2.98 4.83 10.32
CA VAL A 38 -4.19 4.15 9.84
C VAL A 38 -5.30 5.17 9.55
N GLY A 39 -5.37 6.27 10.31
CA GLY A 39 -6.26 7.39 10.01
C GLY A 39 -5.98 8.04 8.65
N GLU A 40 -4.70 8.35 8.37
CA GLU A 40 -4.24 8.91 7.09
C GLU A 40 -4.50 7.97 5.91
N MET A 41 -4.57 6.66 6.15
CA MET A 41 -4.82 5.67 5.09
C MET A 41 -6.16 5.91 4.37
N THR A 42 -7.17 6.43 5.08
CA THR A 42 -8.46 6.77 4.46
C THR A 42 -8.31 7.85 3.39
N HIS A 43 -7.42 8.82 3.60
CA HIS A 43 -7.14 9.86 2.62
C HIS A 43 -6.47 9.28 1.37
N HIS A 44 -5.49 8.39 1.55
CA HIS A 44 -4.81 7.74 0.44
C HIS A 44 -5.73 6.82 -0.37
N ILE A 45 -6.58 6.02 0.28
CA ILE A 45 -7.56 5.16 -0.39
C ILE A 45 -8.45 5.97 -1.32
N LYS A 46 -9.06 7.04 -0.79
CA LYS A 46 -9.93 7.92 -1.59
C LYS A 46 -9.20 8.53 -2.77
N GLY A 47 -7.97 9.01 -2.54
CA GLY A 47 -7.16 9.61 -3.60
C GLY A 47 -6.80 8.63 -4.72
N LEU A 48 -6.48 7.38 -4.38
CA LEU A 48 -6.25 6.32 -5.36
C LEU A 48 -7.54 5.95 -6.12
N GLU A 49 -8.67 5.80 -5.43
CA GLU A 49 -9.97 5.51 -6.05
C GLU A 49 -10.41 6.62 -7.01
N GLU A 50 -10.26 7.88 -6.60
CA GLU A 50 -10.54 9.03 -7.45
C GLU A 50 -9.60 9.09 -8.65
N GLY A 51 -8.31 8.86 -8.45
CA GLY A 51 -7.32 8.85 -9.53
C GLY A 51 -7.66 7.81 -10.59
N MET A 52 -8.05 6.61 -10.17
CA MET A 52 -8.53 5.55 -11.07
C MET A 52 -9.80 5.97 -11.81
N ARG A 53 -10.81 6.50 -11.09
CA ARG A 53 -12.09 6.90 -11.67
C ARG A 53 -11.96 8.04 -12.68
N GLU A 54 -11.03 8.96 -12.44
CA GLU A 54 -10.84 10.17 -13.24
C GLU A 54 -9.76 10.02 -14.32
N GLY A 55 -8.99 8.92 -14.30
CA GLY A 55 -7.79 8.77 -15.13
C GLY A 55 -6.66 9.72 -14.74
N ASP A 56 -6.64 10.21 -13.49
CA ASP A 56 -5.63 11.15 -12.99
C ASP A 56 -4.37 10.43 -12.51
N MET A 57 -3.47 10.20 -13.46
CA MET A 57 -2.18 9.52 -13.22
C MET A 57 -1.27 10.31 -12.26
N GLN A 58 -1.39 11.64 -12.19
CA GLN A 58 -0.60 12.44 -11.26
C GLN A 58 -1.08 12.26 -9.83
N LYS A 59 -2.41 12.21 -9.62
CA LYS A 59 -3.01 11.89 -8.31
C LYS A 59 -2.60 10.50 -7.85
N LEU A 60 -2.68 9.48 -8.72
CA LEU A 60 -2.22 8.13 -8.40
C LEU A 60 -0.75 8.12 -7.97
N LYS A 61 0.12 8.79 -8.73
CA LYS A 61 1.56 8.83 -8.47
C LYS A 61 1.87 9.51 -7.14
N MET A 62 1.20 10.62 -6.83
CA MET A 62 1.37 11.33 -5.57
C MET A 62 1.07 10.42 -4.38
N HIS A 63 -0.09 9.74 -4.40
CA HIS A 63 -0.47 8.86 -3.29
C HIS A 63 0.40 7.61 -3.22
N ALA A 64 0.74 6.99 -4.35
CA ALA A 64 1.68 5.87 -4.40
C ALA A 64 3.04 6.23 -3.77
N HIS A 65 3.56 7.42 -4.10
CA HIS A 65 4.82 7.92 -3.55
C HIS A 65 4.75 8.18 -2.04
N GLN A 66 3.66 8.76 -1.56
CA GLN A 66 3.45 9.01 -0.13
C GLN A 66 3.33 7.72 0.67
N ILE A 67 2.50 6.77 0.20
CA ILE A 67 2.34 5.46 0.84
C ILE A 67 3.68 4.72 0.87
N LYS A 68 4.42 4.73 -0.24
CA LYS A 68 5.75 4.13 -0.36
C LYS A 68 6.70 4.63 0.73
N GLY A 69 6.76 5.94 0.93
CA GLY A 69 7.64 6.57 1.91
C GLY A 69 7.21 6.31 3.36
N ALA A 70 5.91 6.23 3.61
CA ALA A 70 5.38 6.01 4.94
C ALA A 70 5.47 4.53 5.37
N GLY A 71 5.15 3.57 4.50
CA GLY A 71 5.01 2.14 4.83
C GLY A 71 6.09 1.59 5.77
N GLY A 72 7.35 1.65 5.36
CA GLY A 72 8.49 1.16 6.15
C GLY A 72 8.72 1.92 7.47
N SER A 73 8.35 3.19 7.56
CA SER A 73 8.47 3.97 8.80
C SER A 73 7.49 3.50 9.88
N PHE A 74 6.40 2.84 9.47
CA PHE A 74 5.36 2.32 10.34
C PHE A 74 5.33 0.78 10.36
N GLY A 75 6.37 0.11 9.88
CA GLY A 75 6.46 -1.36 9.89
C GLY A 75 5.49 -2.07 8.94
N PHE A 76 5.10 -1.41 7.85
CA PHE A 76 4.28 -1.99 6.78
C PHE A 76 5.09 -2.08 5.48
N ASP A 77 6.11 -2.93 5.46
CA ASP A 77 7.02 -3.08 4.30
C ASP A 77 6.25 -3.37 3.00
N ILE A 78 5.15 -4.11 3.08
CA ILE A 78 4.28 -4.39 1.93
C ILE A 78 3.69 -3.13 1.28
N LEU A 79 3.39 -2.09 2.06
CA LEU A 79 2.95 -0.80 1.51
C LEU A 79 4.09 -0.08 0.81
N THR A 80 5.31 -0.20 1.32
CA THR A 80 6.50 0.34 0.65
C THR A 80 6.75 -0.35 -0.68
N ASP A 81 6.63 -1.67 -0.73
CA ASP A 81 6.85 -2.45 -1.95
C ASP A 81 5.78 -2.19 -3.01
N LEU A 82 4.49 -2.28 -2.65
CA LEU A 82 3.39 -2.03 -3.60
C LEU A 82 3.31 -0.55 -4.02
N GLY A 83 3.57 0.38 -3.10
CA GLY A 83 3.66 1.80 -3.44
C GLY A 83 4.81 2.11 -4.39
N ARG A 84 5.95 1.41 -4.26
CA ARG A 84 7.06 1.50 -5.21
C ARG A 84 6.70 0.94 -6.57
N GLU A 85 6.07 -0.23 -6.62
CA GLU A 85 5.62 -0.84 -7.86
C GLU A 85 4.74 0.13 -8.67
N LEU A 86 3.72 0.71 -8.03
CA LEU A 86 2.84 1.67 -8.68
C LEU A 86 3.55 2.99 -9.07
N ASP A 87 4.42 3.55 -8.20
CA ASP A 87 5.22 4.76 -8.51
C ASP A 87 6.15 4.52 -9.72
N ASP A 88 6.74 3.32 -9.84
CA ASP A 88 7.61 2.95 -10.96
C ASP A 88 6.81 2.77 -12.26
N LEU A 89 5.65 2.10 -12.22
CA LEU A 89 4.73 1.97 -13.36
C LEU A 89 4.26 3.32 -13.89
N LEU A 90 3.94 4.27 -13.00
CA LEU A 90 3.52 5.63 -13.32
C LEU A 90 4.68 6.56 -13.76
N ARG A 91 5.93 6.09 -13.66
CA ARG A 91 7.12 6.77 -14.20
C ARG A 91 7.58 6.21 -15.54
N GLY A 92 7.15 4.99 -15.88
CA GLY A 92 7.53 4.32 -17.11
C GLY A 92 7.08 5.07 -18.37
N GLU A 93 7.85 4.94 -19.45
CA GLU A 93 7.51 5.50 -20.76
C GLU A 93 6.49 4.63 -21.51
N VAL A 94 6.42 3.33 -21.19
CA VAL A 94 5.46 2.37 -21.76
C VAL A 94 4.91 1.51 -20.62
N THR A 95 3.65 1.75 -20.28
CA THR A 95 2.91 1.02 -19.25
C THR A 95 1.47 0.86 -19.72
N SER A 96 0.88 -0.33 -19.58
CA SER A 96 -0.54 -0.50 -19.90
C SER A 96 -1.43 0.11 -18.82
N GLU A 97 -2.59 0.64 -19.20
CA GLU A 97 -3.61 1.08 -18.25
C GLU A 97 -4.07 -0.08 -17.36
N ASP A 98 -4.13 -1.30 -17.89
CA ASP A 98 -4.43 -2.52 -17.12
C ASP A 98 -3.37 -2.79 -16.04
N GLU A 99 -2.09 -2.61 -16.32
CA GLU A 99 -1.01 -2.84 -15.34
C GLU A 99 -1.07 -1.82 -14.19
N ILE A 100 -1.39 -0.57 -14.51
CA ILE A 100 -1.60 0.50 -13.52
C ILE A 100 -2.84 0.17 -12.68
N ALA A 101 -3.93 -0.28 -13.31
CA ALA A 101 -5.15 -0.67 -12.63
C ALA A 101 -4.89 -1.83 -11.65
N ASP A 102 -4.27 -2.92 -12.11
CA ASP A 102 -3.95 -4.09 -11.29
C ASP A 102 -3.04 -3.74 -10.12
N ALA A 103 -2.02 -2.90 -10.33
CA ALA A 103 -1.13 -2.44 -9.26
C ALA A 103 -1.86 -1.54 -8.26
N THR A 104 -2.75 -0.67 -8.74
CA THR A 104 -3.55 0.21 -7.88
C THR A 104 -4.56 -0.58 -7.04
N GLU A 105 -5.23 -1.58 -7.63
CA GLU A 105 -6.15 -2.46 -6.90
C GLU A 105 -5.45 -3.28 -5.82
N ARG A 106 -4.25 -3.81 -6.12
CA ARG A 106 -3.42 -4.51 -5.12
C ARG A 106 -3.02 -3.59 -3.97
N LEU A 107 -2.57 -2.37 -4.26
CA LEU A 107 -2.23 -1.38 -3.24
C LEU A 107 -3.44 -1.02 -2.38
N LEU A 108 -4.59 -0.75 -3.01
CA LEU A 108 -5.86 -0.49 -2.32
C LEU A 108 -6.29 -1.63 -1.41
N GLY A 109 -6.14 -2.88 -1.87
CA GLY A 109 -6.45 -4.07 -1.07
C GLY A 109 -5.66 -4.10 0.24
N VAL A 110 -4.36 -3.79 0.19
CA VAL A 110 -3.50 -3.73 1.39
C VAL A 110 -3.81 -2.51 2.24
N CYS A 111 -3.98 -1.34 1.64
CA CYS A 111 -4.36 -0.10 2.35
C CYS A 111 -5.65 -0.27 3.16
N ARG A 112 -6.65 -1.01 2.66
CA ARG A 112 -7.91 -1.25 3.39
C ARG A 112 -7.77 -2.19 4.58
N ARG A 113 -6.67 -2.94 4.66
CA ARG A 113 -6.47 -4.01 5.65
C ARG A 113 -5.51 -3.63 6.76
N VAL A 114 -4.77 -2.52 6.65
CA VAL A 114 -3.89 -2.09 7.75
C VAL A 114 -4.70 -1.77 9.01
N SER A 115 -4.17 -2.19 10.16
CA SER A 115 -4.87 -2.06 11.44
C SER A 115 -3.89 -1.84 12.61
N VAL A 116 -4.36 -1.19 13.67
CA VAL A 116 -3.60 -0.83 14.89
C VAL A 116 -3.47 -2.01 15.88
N GLY A 117 -3.59 -3.25 15.40
CA GLY A 117 -3.49 -4.44 16.24
C GLY A 117 -2.14 -5.16 16.12
N HIS A 118 -2.10 -6.34 16.69
CA HIS A 118 -1.09 -7.36 16.45
C HIS A 118 -1.81 -8.67 16.12
N GLU A 119 -1.14 -9.59 15.43
CA GLU A 119 -1.66 -10.94 15.26
C GLU A 119 -1.89 -11.56 16.66
N MET A 120 -3.16 -11.84 16.97
CA MET A 120 -3.52 -12.60 18.16
C MET A 120 -3.07 -14.04 17.92
N GLY A 121 -1.97 -14.44 18.57
CA GLY A 121 -1.45 -15.81 18.53
C GLY A 121 -2.38 -16.84 19.18
#